data_AF-A0A4C2ACM4-F1
#
_entry.id   AF-A0A4C2ACM4-F1
#
_cell.length_a   1.000
_cell.length_b   1.000
_cell.length_c   1.000
_cell.angle_alpha   90.00
_cell.angle_beta   90.00
_cell.angle_gamma   90.00
#
_symmetry.space_group_name_H-M   'P 1'
#
loop_
_entity.id
_entity.type
_entity.pdbx_description
1 polymer ?
#
loop_
_entity_poly.entity_id
_entity_poly.type
_entity_poly.pdbx_seq_one_letter_code
_entity_poly.pdbx_strand_id
1 'polypeptide(L)'
;MLCLQVSLILGDIASSLTIQGDDSAEDAYTLTREQIIKIGEHFATLLLETKHRGAFEQAHLGFTKLVTRLWRYRGTSLHALPSRWLTSLMEDIATAQNHATHCPTRRSAGLPFMIQALVTTELQVFGNAKCFNECMSTLLKLVNPDNAKHSTVEARTHSMNILRALFRHADLGENVSSYVAEGLIAAISGFDSMTWVERNSSTLLFSALVVRIFGVQRGRDGDNLCVRNRMTGRIFFMRYPELYDFMLEKVIEGSREEARNRQRQSLYPVLLILARLYPSSLEGVATNLQRSAEDAPGGRQAMVPLISPDM
;
A
#
# COMPACT_ATOMS: atom_id res chain seq x y z
N MET A 1 10.59 21.08 21.85
CA MET A 1 10.26 20.34 23.09
C MET A 1 8.82 20.57 23.53
N LEU A 2 8.33 21.82 23.62
CA LEU A 2 6.94 22.13 24.01
C LEU A 2 5.86 21.42 23.16
N CYS A 3 5.97 21.47 21.82
CA CYS A 3 4.99 20.84 20.92
C CYS A 3 4.87 19.31 21.09
N LEU A 4 5.96 18.65 21.55
CA LEU A 4 5.98 17.19 21.77
C LEU A 4 5.08 16.79 22.94
N GLN A 5 5.24 17.46 24.08
CA GLN A 5 4.49 17.15 25.30
C GLN A 5 3.02 17.55 25.16
N VAL A 6 2.73 18.68 24.51
CA VAL A 6 1.35 19.15 24.27
C VAL A 6 0.56 18.14 23.45
N SER A 7 1.14 17.56 22.39
CA SER A 7 0.46 16.57 21.54
C SER A 7 0.06 15.31 22.30
N LEU A 8 0.95 14.80 23.17
CA LEU A 8 0.67 13.64 24.01
C LEU A 8 -0.40 13.94 25.06
N ILE A 9 -0.24 15.06 25.78
CA ILE A 9 -1.17 15.48 26.83
C ILE A 9 -2.57 15.68 26.24
N LEU A 10 -2.69 16.33 25.08
CA LEU A 10 -3.99 16.50 24.40
C LEU A 10 -4.61 15.16 24.00
N GLY A 11 -3.81 14.19 23.56
CA GLY A 11 -4.28 12.84 23.27
C GLY A 11 -4.77 12.10 24.52
N ASP A 12 -4.07 12.24 25.64
CA ASP A 12 -4.45 11.65 26.93
C ASP A 12 -5.72 12.30 27.50
N ILE A 13 -5.81 13.62 27.44
CA ILE A 13 -6.99 14.41 27.80
C ILE A 13 -8.20 13.94 26.98
N ALA A 14 -8.07 13.90 25.65
CA ALA A 14 -9.17 13.55 24.77
C ALA A 14 -9.62 12.08 24.89
N SER A 15 -8.72 11.18 25.28
CA SER A 15 -9.04 9.76 25.44
C SER A 15 -9.57 9.39 26.84
N SER A 16 -9.18 10.14 27.88
CA SER A 16 -9.44 9.76 29.27
C SER A 16 -10.53 10.58 29.96
N LEU A 17 -10.75 11.84 29.56
CA LEU A 17 -11.73 12.70 30.22
C LEU A 17 -13.16 12.42 29.75
N THR A 18 -14.13 12.76 30.59
CA THR A 18 -15.56 12.66 30.25
C THR A 18 -15.93 13.72 29.24
N ILE A 19 -16.61 13.29 28.18
CA ILE A 19 -17.07 14.16 27.10
C ILE A 19 -18.57 14.41 27.30
N GLN A 20 -19.01 15.63 27.02
CA GLN A 20 -20.42 16.00 27.00
C GLN A 20 -21.22 15.05 26.09
N GLY A 21 -21.95 14.14 26.72
CA GLY A 21 -22.91 13.23 26.11
C GLY A 21 -24.29 13.86 26.01
N ASP A 22 -25.14 13.29 25.15
CA ASP A 22 -26.48 13.82 24.86
C ASP A 22 -27.43 13.77 26.09
N ASP A 23 -27.14 12.93 27.09
CA ASP A 23 -27.93 12.75 28.34
C ASP A 23 -27.18 13.15 29.63
N SER A 24 -26.04 13.85 29.52
CA SER A 24 -25.24 14.22 30.71
C SER A 24 -25.82 15.45 31.40
N ALA A 25 -25.96 15.43 32.73
CA ALA A 25 -26.20 16.64 33.51
C ALA A 25 -25.10 17.69 33.23
N GLU A 26 -25.45 18.98 33.25
CA GLU A 26 -24.60 20.09 32.79
C GLU A 26 -23.21 20.18 33.46
N ASP A 27 -23.02 19.53 34.62
CA ASP A 27 -21.76 19.52 35.39
C ASP A 27 -21.02 18.17 35.40
N ALA A 28 -21.49 17.15 34.67
CA ALA A 28 -20.92 15.79 34.73
C ALA A 28 -19.80 15.52 33.71
N TYR A 29 -19.44 16.50 32.88
CA TYR A 29 -18.45 16.35 31.82
C TYR A 29 -17.27 17.31 32.02
N THR A 30 -16.08 16.89 31.58
CA THR A 30 -14.86 17.73 31.63
C THR A 30 -14.54 18.37 30.27
N LEU A 31 -14.98 17.76 29.17
CA LEU A 31 -14.74 18.25 27.80
C LEU A 31 -16.05 18.44 27.03
N THR A 32 -16.19 19.57 26.35
CA THR A 32 -17.31 19.81 25.42
C THR A 32 -17.06 19.14 24.07
N ARG A 33 -18.14 18.98 23.28
CA ARG A 33 -18.05 18.47 21.90
C ARG A 33 -17.14 19.34 21.04
N GLU A 34 -17.24 20.65 21.16
CA GLU A 34 -16.46 21.63 20.40
C GLU A 34 -14.97 21.55 20.75
N GLN A 35 -14.63 21.31 22.01
CA GLN A 35 -13.24 21.12 22.42
C GLN A 35 -12.63 19.87 21.77
N ILE A 36 -13.38 18.76 21.71
CA ILE A 36 -12.94 17.53 21.04
C ILE A 36 -12.71 17.77 19.53
N ILE A 37 -13.62 18.49 18.87
CA ILE A 37 -13.47 18.85 17.45
C ILE A 37 -12.21 19.70 17.25
N LYS A 38 -12.00 20.74 18.07
CA LYS A 38 -10.81 21.59 18.02
C LYS A 38 -9.51 20.82 18.26
N ILE A 39 -9.51 19.84 19.16
CA ILE A 39 -8.35 18.96 19.37
C ILE A 39 -8.08 18.13 18.11
N GLY A 40 -9.12 17.59 17.48
CA GLY A 40 -9.00 16.85 16.21
C GLY A 40 -8.43 17.71 15.08
N GLU A 41 -8.97 18.93 14.89
CA GLU A 41 -8.46 19.91 13.93
C GLU A 41 -7.01 20.28 14.21
N HIS A 42 -6.65 20.47 15.49
CA HIS A 42 -5.27 20.76 15.88
C HIS A 42 -4.32 19.62 15.50
N PHE A 43 -4.69 18.36 15.76
CA PHE A 43 -3.89 17.21 15.31
C PHE A 43 -3.80 17.11 13.79
N ALA A 44 -4.87 17.37 13.07
CA ALA A 44 -4.86 17.38 11.60
C ALA A 44 -3.87 18.44 11.08
N THR A 45 -3.92 19.67 11.61
CA THR A 45 -2.96 20.73 11.27
C THR A 45 -1.53 20.30 11.60
N LEU A 46 -1.28 19.75 12.79
CA LEU A 46 0.06 19.27 13.16
C LEU A 46 0.56 18.18 12.21
N LEU A 47 -0.27 17.20 11.86
CA LEU A 47 0.11 16.12 10.95
C LEU A 47 0.38 16.65 9.53
N LEU A 48 -0.35 17.65 9.06
CA LEU A 48 -0.20 18.17 7.70
C LEU A 48 0.90 19.24 7.56
N GLU A 49 1.25 19.95 8.63
CA GLU A 49 2.16 21.10 8.56
C GLU A 49 3.51 20.91 9.27
N THR A 50 3.61 19.95 10.19
CA THR A 50 4.83 19.77 11.00
C THR A 50 5.99 19.18 10.20
N LYS A 51 7.16 19.83 10.31
CA LYS A 51 8.40 19.39 9.65
C LYS A 51 9.30 18.50 10.51
N HIS A 52 9.15 18.57 11.83
CA HIS A 52 10.04 17.88 12.76
C HIS A 52 9.52 16.46 13.06
N ARG A 53 10.30 15.44 12.68
CA ARG A 53 9.92 14.02 12.83
C ARG A 53 9.39 13.66 14.22
N GLY A 54 10.08 14.10 15.27
CA GLY A 54 9.61 13.82 16.64
C GLY A 54 8.23 14.43 16.94
N ALA A 55 7.95 15.65 16.49
CA ALA A 55 6.66 16.31 16.75
C ALA A 55 5.54 15.64 15.94
N PHE A 56 5.87 15.24 14.72
CA PHE A 56 4.99 14.47 13.86
C PHE A 56 4.59 13.11 14.46
N GLU A 57 5.56 12.34 14.97
CA GLU A 57 5.30 11.03 15.59
C GLU A 57 4.41 11.17 16.84
N GLN A 58 4.62 12.21 17.67
CA GLN A 58 3.76 12.45 18.84
C GLN A 58 2.35 12.91 18.47
N ALA A 59 2.20 13.76 17.44
CA ALA A 59 0.90 14.16 16.93
C ALA A 59 0.13 12.94 16.39
N HIS A 60 0.80 12.02 15.69
CA HIS A 60 0.19 10.78 15.21
C HIS A 60 -0.30 9.89 16.35
N LEU A 61 0.49 9.72 17.42
CA LEU A 61 0.08 8.96 18.60
C LEU A 61 -1.12 9.60 19.32
N GLY A 62 -1.09 10.92 19.53
CA GLY A 62 -2.19 11.66 20.15
C GLY A 62 -3.49 11.58 19.33
N PHE A 63 -3.38 11.75 18.01
CA PHE A 63 -4.49 11.61 17.07
C PHE A 63 -5.08 10.18 17.09
N THR A 64 -4.23 9.16 17.11
CA THR A 64 -4.66 7.75 17.18
C THR A 64 -5.49 7.48 18.44
N LYS A 65 -5.06 8.01 19.60
CA LYS A 65 -5.82 7.92 20.86
C LYS A 65 -7.19 8.58 20.76
N LEU A 66 -7.25 9.80 20.22
CA LEU A 66 -8.49 10.53 19.99
C LEU A 66 -9.44 9.74 19.07
N VAL A 67 -8.97 9.32 17.90
CA VAL A 67 -9.80 8.61 16.92
C VAL A 67 -10.32 7.28 17.47
N THR A 68 -9.47 6.52 18.18
CA THR A 68 -9.89 5.28 18.87
C THR A 68 -11.04 5.55 19.84
N ARG A 69 -11.00 6.66 20.57
CA ARG A 69 -12.06 7.07 21.50
C ARG A 69 -13.33 7.47 20.74
N LEU A 70 -13.21 8.21 19.64
CA LEU A 70 -14.34 8.65 18.82
C LEU A 70 -15.10 7.45 18.22
N TRP A 71 -14.41 6.44 17.70
CA TRP A 71 -15.04 5.21 17.23
C TRP A 71 -15.85 4.49 18.33
N ARG A 72 -15.35 4.51 19.57
CA ARG A 72 -16.05 3.89 20.72
C ARG A 72 -17.15 4.79 21.32
N TYR A 73 -17.28 6.02 20.85
CA TYR A 73 -18.25 6.96 21.40
C TYR A 73 -19.67 6.53 21.04
N ARG A 74 -20.59 6.60 22.01
CA ARG A 74 -21.99 6.16 21.83
C ARG A 74 -22.86 7.19 21.11
N GLY A 75 -22.54 8.48 21.23
CA GLY A 75 -23.27 9.55 20.55
C GLY A 75 -22.94 9.59 19.05
N THR A 76 -23.97 9.70 18.22
CA THR A 76 -23.85 9.61 16.75
C THR A 76 -22.99 10.72 16.13
N SER A 77 -22.98 11.91 16.73
CA SER A 77 -22.28 13.10 16.23
C SER A 77 -20.75 12.95 16.22
N LEU A 78 -20.16 12.59 17.36
CA LEU A 78 -18.72 12.39 17.53
C LEU A 78 -18.27 11.04 16.95
N HIS A 79 -19.11 10.01 17.03
CA HIS A 79 -18.84 8.71 16.40
C HIS A 79 -18.66 8.81 14.89
N ALA A 80 -19.42 9.68 14.21
CA ALA A 80 -19.33 9.89 12.78
C ALA A 80 -18.14 10.77 12.34
N LEU A 81 -17.40 11.40 13.26
CA LEU A 81 -16.29 12.31 12.89
C LEU A 81 -15.15 11.59 12.15
N PRO A 82 -14.62 10.44 12.62
CA PRO A 82 -13.56 9.74 11.91
C PRO A 82 -13.93 9.39 10.46
N SER A 83 -15.14 8.85 10.22
CA SER A 83 -15.62 8.57 8.88
C SER A 83 -15.71 9.84 8.03
N ARG A 84 -16.27 10.93 8.56
CA ARG A 84 -16.36 12.22 7.84
C ARG A 84 -14.99 12.79 7.48
N TRP A 85 -14.04 12.74 8.41
CA TRP A 85 -12.67 13.19 8.14
C TRP A 85 -12.01 12.34 7.06
N LEU A 86 -12.20 11.01 7.10
CA LEU A 86 -11.68 10.15 6.04
C LEU A 86 -12.29 10.49 4.68
N THR A 87 -13.62 10.62 4.60
CA THR A 87 -14.31 10.98 3.34
C THR A 87 -13.80 12.31 2.80
N SER A 88 -13.71 13.35 3.64
CA SER A 88 -13.19 14.66 3.23
C SER A 88 -11.74 14.58 2.73
N LEU A 89 -10.86 13.85 3.42
CA LEU A 89 -9.49 13.65 2.97
C LEU A 89 -9.42 12.94 1.60
N MET A 90 -10.27 11.94 1.40
CA MET A 90 -10.33 11.20 0.13
C MET A 90 -10.85 12.07 -1.02
N GLU A 91 -11.82 12.95 -0.75
CA GLU A 91 -12.32 13.95 -1.70
C GLU A 91 -11.24 14.99 -2.05
N ASP A 92 -10.50 15.49 -1.06
CA ASP A 92 -9.38 16.43 -1.26
C ASP A 92 -8.28 15.81 -2.13
N ILE A 93 -7.96 14.53 -1.89
CA ILE A 93 -6.99 13.77 -2.68
C ILE A 93 -7.50 13.59 -4.12
N ALA A 94 -8.76 13.21 -4.30
CA ALA A 94 -9.33 12.93 -5.62
C ALA A 94 -9.46 14.19 -6.49
N THR A 95 -9.86 15.31 -5.89
CA THR A 95 -10.02 16.59 -6.59
C THR A 95 -8.70 17.34 -6.77
N ALA A 96 -7.63 16.88 -6.10
CA ALA A 96 -6.36 17.59 -5.99
C ALA A 96 -6.54 19.06 -5.55
N GLN A 97 -7.62 19.35 -4.82
CA GLN A 97 -7.87 20.64 -4.19
C GLN A 97 -6.88 20.82 -3.06
N ASN A 98 -5.69 21.29 -3.43
CA ASN A 98 -4.82 21.98 -2.51
C ASN A 98 -5.56 23.26 -2.13
N HIS A 99 -6.05 23.38 -0.89
CA HIS A 99 -6.22 24.71 -0.31
C HIS A 99 -4.89 25.44 -0.49
N ALA A 100 -4.91 26.36 -1.47
CA ALA A 100 -3.75 26.98 -2.06
C ALA A 100 -2.90 27.58 -0.93
N THR A 101 -1.72 26.99 -0.66
CA THR A 101 -0.61 27.70 -0.01
C THR A 101 0.64 26.87 0.31
N HIS A 102 0.78 25.54 0.27
CA HIS A 102 2.09 24.96 0.67
C HIS A 102 2.52 23.65 -0.03
N CYS A 103 3.63 23.76 -0.77
CA CYS A 103 4.67 22.76 -1.11
C CYS A 103 4.23 21.30 -1.44
N PRO A 104 4.30 20.88 -2.74
CA PRO A 104 3.82 19.56 -3.23
C PRO A 104 4.42 18.32 -2.54
N THR A 105 5.63 18.42 -1.97
CA THR A 105 6.33 17.26 -1.39
C THR A 105 6.20 17.13 0.13
N ARG A 106 5.70 18.14 0.85
CA ARG A 106 5.74 18.16 2.34
C ARG A 106 4.40 17.92 3.05
N ARG A 107 3.25 18.40 2.53
CA ARG A 107 1.92 18.03 3.07
C ARG A 107 1.57 16.56 2.83
N SER A 108 2.09 15.98 1.74
CA SER A 108 1.89 14.55 1.42
C SER A 108 2.48 13.58 2.43
N ALA A 109 3.43 14.02 3.26
CA ALA A 109 4.04 13.15 4.26
C ALA A 109 3.07 12.84 5.41
N GLY A 110 2.14 13.75 5.73
CA GLY A 110 1.18 13.60 6.82
C GLY A 110 -0.08 12.81 6.48
N LEU A 111 -0.56 12.95 5.24
CA LEU A 111 -1.77 12.27 4.75
C LEU A 111 -1.75 10.75 4.98
N PRO A 112 -0.68 10.01 4.64
CA PRO A 112 -0.60 8.58 4.92
C PRO A 112 -0.80 8.24 6.39
N PHE A 113 -0.25 9.03 7.31
CA PHE A 113 -0.35 8.76 8.75
C PHE A 113 -1.74 9.09 9.31
N MET A 114 -2.37 10.16 8.82
CA MET A 114 -3.73 10.51 9.24
C MET A 114 -4.73 9.46 8.75
N ILE A 115 -4.66 9.07 7.48
CA ILE A 115 -5.50 7.99 6.91
C ILE A 115 -5.22 6.66 7.60
N GLN A 116 -3.95 6.30 7.80
CA GLN A 116 -3.57 5.07 8.49
C GLN A 116 -4.13 5.03 9.92
N ALA A 117 -4.08 6.13 10.67
CA ALA A 117 -4.68 6.19 12.01
C ALA A 117 -6.20 5.96 11.96
N LEU A 118 -6.90 6.61 11.03
CA LEU A 118 -8.35 6.46 10.86
C LEU A 118 -8.76 5.01 10.57
N VAL A 119 -8.15 4.39 9.55
CA VAL A 119 -8.55 3.04 9.12
C VAL A 119 -8.05 1.94 10.07
N THR A 120 -6.87 2.11 10.67
CA THR A 120 -6.35 1.10 11.61
C THR A 120 -7.18 1.07 12.89
N THR A 121 -7.54 2.24 13.41
CA THR A 121 -8.37 2.32 14.64
C THR A 121 -9.80 1.88 14.40
N GLU A 122 -10.37 2.08 13.20
CA GLU A 122 -11.67 1.49 12.83
C GLU A 122 -11.62 -0.04 12.96
N LEU A 123 -10.65 -0.68 12.31
CA LEU A 123 -10.48 -2.13 12.31
C LEU A 123 -10.26 -2.67 13.73
N GLN A 124 -9.45 -1.98 14.54
CA GLN A 124 -9.19 -2.35 15.93
C GLN A 124 -10.44 -2.23 16.84
N VAL A 125 -11.39 -1.35 16.50
CA VAL A 125 -12.59 -1.12 17.32
C VAL A 125 -13.75 -2.02 16.90
N PHE A 126 -14.02 -2.16 15.60
CA PHE A 126 -15.22 -2.87 15.12
C PHE A 126 -14.93 -4.23 14.50
N GLY A 127 -13.70 -4.49 14.05
CA GLY A 127 -13.37 -5.65 13.20
C GLY A 127 -14.00 -5.62 11.79
N ASN A 128 -15.02 -4.78 11.55
CA ASN A 128 -15.56 -4.47 10.24
C ASN A 128 -14.69 -3.41 9.54
N ALA A 129 -14.50 -3.57 8.24
CA ALA A 129 -13.55 -2.84 7.41
C ALA A 129 -14.24 -1.85 6.47
N LYS A 130 -15.37 -1.22 6.83
CA LYS A 130 -16.14 -0.41 5.88
C LYS A 130 -15.33 0.78 5.36
N CYS A 131 -14.88 1.67 6.24
CA CYS A 131 -14.10 2.84 5.86
C CYS A 131 -12.74 2.43 5.29
N PHE A 132 -12.11 1.39 5.82
CA PHE A 132 -10.91 0.78 5.24
C PHE A 132 -11.11 0.32 3.77
N ASN A 133 -12.16 -0.45 3.48
CA ASN A 133 -12.44 -0.98 2.15
C ASN A 133 -12.78 0.15 1.17
N GLU A 134 -13.60 1.12 1.59
CA GLU A 134 -13.91 2.32 0.79
C GLU A 134 -12.64 3.13 0.47
N CYS A 135 -11.74 3.28 1.46
CA CYS A 135 -10.45 3.94 1.28
C CYS A 135 -9.57 3.19 0.26
N MET A 136 -9.38 1.88 0.44
CA MET A 136 -8.57 1.05 -0.47
C MET A 136 -9.09 1.09 -1.91
N SER A 137 -10.40 0.88 -2.10
CA SER A 137 -11.04 0.92 -3.42
C SER A 137 -10.89 2.28 -4.09
N THR A 138 -11.04 3.37 -3.35
CA THR A 138 -10.90 4.73 -3.89
C THR A 138 -9.46 5.04 -4.28
N LEU A 139 -8.49 4.70 -3.42
CA LEU A 139 -7.06 4.90 -3.71
C LEU A 139 -6.62 4.08 -4.93
N LEU A 140 -7.02 2.82 -5.02
CA LEU A 140 -6.71 1.94 -6.15
C LEU A 140 -7.35 2.45 -7.45
N LYS A 141 -8.59 2.92 -7.39
CA LYS A 141 -9.27 3.54 -8.54
C LYS A 141 -8.51 4.76 -9.07
N LEU A 142 -7.94 5.59 -8.18
CA LEU A 142 -7.17 6.78 -8.56
C LEU A 142 -5.85 6.43 -9.26
N VAL A 143 -5.16 5.36 -8.81
CA VAL A 143 -3.87 4.93 -9.37
C VAL A 143 -3.99 3.91 -10.50
N ASN A 144 -5.20 3.43 -10.80
CA ASN A 144 -5.43 2.49 -11.89
C ASN A 144 -4.99 3.13 -13.23
N PRO A 145 -4.13 2.44 -14.02
CA PRO A 145 -3.68 2.91 -15.33
C PRO A 145 -4.80 3.34 -16.28
N ASP A 146 -5.93 2.63 -16.27
CA ASP A 146 -7.08 2.91 -17.13
C ASP A 146 -7.76 4.24 -16.78
N ASN A 147 -7.67 4.62 -15.50
CA ASN A 147 -8.23 5.88 -14.99
C ASN A 147 -7.22 7.02 -14.98
N ALA A 148 -5.98 6.84 -15.46
CA ALA A 148 -4.93 7.85 -15.39
C ALA A 148 -5.28 9.17 -16.09
N LYS A 149 -6.20 9.14 -17.07
CA LYS A 149 -6.71 10.36 -17.74
C LYS A 149 -7.72 11.15 -16.90
N HIS A 150 -8.33 10.51 -15.90
CA HIS A 150 -9.38 11.09 -15.06
C HIS A 150 -8.86 11.54 -13.69
N SER A 151 -7.59 11.32 -13.38
CA SER A 151 -6.93 11.76 -12.16
C SER A 151 -5.75 12.70 -12.48
N THR A 152 -5.38 13.57 -11.54
CA THR A 152 -4.18 14.41 -11.67
C THR A 152 -2.93 13.62 -11.26
N VAL A 153 -1.75 14.13 -11.67
CA VAL A 153 -0.45 13.57 -11.28
C VAL A 153 -0.30 13.60 -9.74
N GLU A 154 -0.76 14.68 -9.12
CA GLU A 154 -0.74 14.90 -7.68
C GLU A 154 -1.63 13.89 -6.96
N ALA A 155 -2.88 13.70 -7.42
CA ALA A 155 -3.82 12.74 -6.84
C ALA A 155 -3.26 11.31 -6.87
N ARG A 156 -2.68 10.88 -8.01
CA ARG A 156 -2.04 9.57 -8.14
C ARG A 156 -0.83 9.43 -7.24
N THR A 157 0.02 10.45 -7.19
CA THR A 157 1.22 10.49 -6.34
C THR A 157 0.86 10.34 -4.86
N HIS A 158 -0.13 11.10 -4.38
CA HIS A 158 -0.61 11.00 -3.00
C HIS A 158 -1.19 9.62 -2.72
N SER A 159 -2.03 9.12 -3.63
CA SER A 159 -2.67 7.82 -3.51
C SER A 159 -1.64 6.68 -3.43
N MET A 160 -0.61 6.67 -4.28
CA MET A 160 0.50 5.70 -4.22
C MET A 160 1.25 5.75 -2.89
N ASN A 161 1.49 6.95 -2.35
CA ASN A 161 2.19 7.10 -1.08
C ASN A 161 1.34 6.67 0.13
N ILE A 162 0.03 6.86 0.08
CA ILE A 162 -0.91 6.36 1.09
C ILE A 162 -1.01 4.84 1.00
N LEU A 163 -1.24 4.28 -0.19
CA LEU A 163 -1.23 2.83 -0.42
C LEU A 163 0.06 2.20 0.11
N ARG A 164 1.21 2.83 -0.14
CA ARG A 164 2.50 2.37 0.38
C ARG A 164 2.52 2.28 1.90
N ALA A 165 1.99 3.28 2.60
CA ALA A 165 1.92 3.25 4.06
C ALA A 165 1.00 2.13 4.56
N LEU A 166 -0.17 1.97 3.94
CA LEU A 166 -1.14 0.93 4.28
C LEU A 166 -0.57 -0.48 4.05
N PHE A 167 0.03 -0.76 2.88
CA PHE A 167 0.70 -2.04 2.59
C PHE A 167 1.93 -2.29 3.45
N ARG A 168 2.53 -1.28 4.06
CA ARG A 168 3.66 -1.44 4.99
C ARG A 168 3.21 -1.62 6.44
N HIS A 169 1.98 -1.24 6.78
CA HIS A 169 1.49 -1.28 8.15
C HIS A 169 1.30 -2.73 8.64
N ALA A 170 1.95 -3.09 9.74
CA ALA A 170 1.97 -4.47 10.25
C ALA A 170 0.56 -4.97 10.60
N ASP A 171 -0.23 -4.14 11.29
CA ASP A 171 -1.58 -4.51 11.76
C ASP A 171 -2.61 -4.63 10.63
N LEU A 172 -2.30 -4.09 9.44
CA LEU A 172 -3.18 -4.22 8.27
C LEU A 172 -2.84 -5.46 7.42
N GLY A 173 -1.90 -6.30 7.92
CA GLY A 173 -1.59 -7.68 7.54
C GLY A 173 -2.54 -8.34 6.56
N GLU A 174 -3.63 -8.81 7.13
CA GLU A 174 -4.65 -9.65 6.52
C GLU A 174 -5.62 -8.80 5.68
N ASN A 175 -5.97 -7.61 6.15
CA ASN A 175 -6.93 -6.72 5.49
C ASN A 175 -6.45 -6.23 4.12
N VAL A 176 -5.17 -5.93 3.94
CA VAL A 176 -4.64 -5.48 2.64
C VAL A 176 -4.40 -6.63 1.65
N SER A 177 -4.52 -7.89 2.10
CA SER A 177 -4.05 -9.05 1.32
C SER A 177 -4.79 -9.22 -0.01
N SER A 178 -6.09 -8.93 -0.05
CA SER A 178 -6.94 -8.95 -1.25
C SER A 178 -6.62 -7.84 -2.25
N TYR A 179 -5.93 -6.78 -1.81
CA TYR A 179 -5.62 -5.60 -2.61
C TYR A 179 -4.19 -5.61 -3.17
N VAL A 180 -3.37 -6.60 -2.79
CA VAL A 180 -1.94 -6.66 -3.15
C VAL A 180 -1.73 -6.74 -4.66
N ALA A 181 -2.56 -7.51 -5.36
CA ALA A 181 -2.42 -7.69 -6.80
C ALA A 181 -2.75 -6.40 -7.58
N GLU A 182 -3.88 -5.75 -7.28
CA GLU A 182 -4.21 -4.43 -7.84
C GLU A 182 -3.14 -3.38 -7.52
N GLY A 183 -2.63 -3.37 -6.28
CA GLY A 183 -1.54 -2.50 -5.87
C GLY A 183 -0.25 -2.74 -6.66
N LEU A 184 0.07 -4.00 -6.97
CA LEU A 184 1.23 -4.38 -7.79
C LEU A 184 1.08 -3.93 -9.23
N ILE A 185 -0.09 -4.13 -9.83
CA ILE A 185 -0.40 -3.68 -11.19
C ILE A 185 -0.22 -2.16 -11.30
N ALA A 186 -0.79 -1.41 -10.34
CA ALA A 186 -0.63 0.04 -10.28
C ALA A 186 0.84 0.47 -10.12
N ALA A 187 1.57 -0.18 -9.21
CA ALA A 187 2.97 0.13 -8.97
C ALA A 187 3.85 -0.16 -10.20
N ILE A 188 3.70 -1.31 -10.85
CA ILE A 188 4.47 -1.70 -12.04
C ILE A 188 4.16 -0.77 -13.20
N SER A 189 2.88 -0.47 -13.43
CA SER A 189 2.47 0.42 -14.52
C SER A 189 3.02 1.84 -14.35
N GLY A 190 3.11 2.33 -13.12
CA GLY A 190 3.64 3.65 -12.83
C GLY A 190 5.15 3.81 -13.04
N PHE A 191 5.92 2.73 -13.29
CA PHE A 191 7.30 2.84 -13.79
C PHE A 191 7.35 3.46 -15.19
N ASP A 192 6.29 3.29 -15.99
CA ASP A 192 6.19 3.88 -17.32
C ASP A 192 5.56 5.29 -17.33
N SER A 193 5.28 5.86 -16.15
CA SER A 193 4.73 7.22 -16.04
C SER A 193 5.66 8.27 -16.62
N MET A 194 5.08 9.30 -17.24
CA MET A 194 5.82 10.38 -17.90
C MET A 194 6.57 11.26 -16.90
N THR A 195 6.06 11.41 -15.67
CA THR A 195 6.68 12.25 -14.64
C THR A 195 7.59 11.46 -13.71
N TRP A 196 8.68 12.09 -13.26
CA TRP A 196 9.60 11.49 -12.29
C TRP A 196 8.93 11.21 -10.93
N VAL A 197 8.02 12.08 -10.51
CA VAL A 197 7.34 11.99 -9.21
C VAL A 197 6.46 10.75 -9.12
N GLU A 198 5.74 10.42 -10.19
CA GLU A 198 4.95 9.18 -10.29
C GLU A 198 5.85 7.95 -10.30
N ARG A 199 6.94 7.95 -11.08
CA ARG A 199 7.90 6.83 -11.11
C ARG A 199 8.53 6.58 -9.74
N ASN A 200 8.90 7.64 -9.02
CA ASN A 200 9.43 7.54 -7.66
C ASN A 200 8.38 6.97 -6.69
N SER A 201 7.15 7.47 -6.72
CA SER A 201 6.07 6.98 -5.84
C SER A 201 5.72 5.52 -6.14
N SER A 202 5.74 5.13 -7.41
CA SER A 202 5.55 3.76 -7.89
C SER A 202 6.67 2.83 -7.41
N THR A 203 7.92 3.28 -7.47
CA THR A 203 9.07 2.52 -6.94
C THR A 203 8.93 2.28 -5.44
N LEU A 204 8.51 3.31 -4.69
CA LEU A 204 8.32 3.21 -3.24
C LEU A 204 7.14 2.29 -2.87
N LEU A 205 6.04 2.34 -3.62
CA LEU A 205 4.90 1.44 -3.46
C LEU A 205 5.28 -0.01 -3.79
N PHE A 206 5.95 -0.23 -4.93
CA PHE A 206 6.47 -1.54 -5.35
C PHE A 206 7.37 -2.15 -4.27
N SER A 207 8.30 -1.38 -3.72
CA SER A 207 9.19 -1.84 -2.64
C SER A 207 8.41 -2.33 -1.42
N ALA A 208 7.36 -1.59 -1.00
CA ALA A 208 6.51 -2.00 0.12
C ALA A 208 5.74 -3.30 -0.18
N LEU A 209 5.21 -3.46 -1.40
CA LEU A 209 4.50 -4.66 -1.84
C LEU A 209 5.42 -5.88 -1.93
N VAL A 210 6.63 -5.73 -2.46
CA VAL A 210 7.62 -6.82 -2.49
C VAL A 210 7.95 -7.29 -1.08
N VAL A 211 8.16 -6.36 -0.14
CA VAL A 211 8.36 -6.72 1.29
C VAL A 211 7.12 -7.37 1.89
N ARG A 212 5.91 -6.95 1.51
CA ARG A 212 4.66 -7.56 1.97
C ARG A 212 4.51 -9.01 1.49
N ILE A 213 4.89 -9.29 0.24
CA ILE A 213 4.72 -10.61 -0.39
C ILE A 213 5.82 -11.57 0.03
N PHE A 214 7.07 -11.12 -0.03
CA PHE A 214 8.25 -11.96 0.15
C PHE A 214 8.93 -11.78 1.51
N GLY A 215 8.43 -10.88 2.37
CA GLY A 215 9.05 -10.54 3.64
C GLY A 215 10.27 -9.62 3.51
N VAL A 216 10.81 -9.19 4.65
CA VAL A 216 12.01 -8.34 4.72
C VAL A 216 13.26 -9.18 4.41
N GLN A 217 14.10 -8.70 3.49
CA GLN A 217 15.42 -9.29 3.24
C GLN A 217 16.36 -8.94 4.40
N ARG A 218 16.95 -9.95 5.04
CA ARG A 218 17.84 -9.81 6.21
C ARG A 218 19.28 -10.25 5.93
N GLY A 219 19.80 -9.97 4.73
CA GLY A 219 21.17 -10.29 4.32
C GLY A 219 22.04 -9.04 4.16
N ARG A 220 23.34 -9.15 4.48
CA ARG A 220 24.34 -8.10 4.18
C ARG A 220 24.63 -7.98 2.68
N ASP A 221 24.44 -9.06 1.93
CA ASP A 221 24.68 -9.11 0.49
C ASP A 221 23.34 -8.95 -0.26
N GLY A 222 23.17 -7.81 -0.92
CA GLY A 222 21.97 -7.50 -1.69
C GLY A 222 21.72 -8.45 -2.87
N ASP A 223 22.80 -9.03 -3.41
CA ASP A 223 22.77 -9.87 -4.62
C ASP A 223 22.27 -11.30 -4.35
N ASN A 224 22.49 -11.84 -3.15
CA ASN A 224 22.07 -13.18 -2.79
C ASN A 224 20.70 -13.17 -2.09
N LEU A 225 19.63 -13.26 -2.90
CA LEU A 225 18.25 -13.41 -2.41
C LEU A 225 18.10 -14.65 -1.50
N CYS A 226 17.84 -14.42 -0.22
CA CYS A 226 17.60 -15.48 0.77
C CYS A 226 16.43 -16.37 0.35
N VAL A 227 16.57 -17.70 0.54
CA VAL A 227 15.53 -18.70 0.24
C VAL A 227 14.20 -18.36 0.92
N ARG A 228 14.23 -17.78 2.13
CA ARG A 228 13.02 -17.37 2.88
C ARG A 228 12.25 -16.21 2.24
N ASN A 229 12.88 -15.48 1.32
CA ASN A 229 12.27 -14.38 0.57
C ASN A 229 11.89 -14.80 -0.86
N ARG A 230 11.72 -16.11 -1.09
CA ARG A 230 11.30 -16.70 -2.36
C ARG A 230 10.09 -17.60 -2.15
N MET A 231 9.29 -17.77 -3.18
CA MET A 231 8.19 -18.75 -3.20
C MET A 231 8.06 -19.39 -4.59
N THR A 232 7.30 -20.47 -4.70
CA THR A 232 7.07 -21.07 -6.02
C THR A 232 6.19 -20.15 -6.88
N GLY A 233 6.40 -20.17 -8.20
CA GLY A 233 5.51 -19.47 -9.13
C GLY A 233 4.05 -19.90 -8.95
N ARG A 234 3.80 -21.20 -8.77
CA ARG A 234 2.47 -21.75 -8.48
C ARG A 234 1.80 -21.10 -7.26
N ILE A 235 2.49 -20.96 -6.13
CA ILE A 235 1.91 -20.31 -4.93
C ILE A 235 1.61 -18.83 -5.21
N PHE A 236 2.53 -18.14 -5.86
CA PHE A 236 2.38 -16.71 -6.17
C PHE A 236 1.15 -16.46 -7.06
N PHE A 237 1.02 -17.17 -8.18
CA PHE A 237 -0.10 -16.99 -9.11
C PHE A 237 -1.41 -17.60 -8.61
N MET A 238 -1.40 -18.62 -7.75
CA MET A 238 -2.63 -19.05 -7.07
C MET A 238 -3.14 -17.97 -6.10
N ARG A 239 -2.23 -17.22 -5.46
CA ARG A 239 -2.59 -16.14 -4.54
C ARG A 239 -2.99 -14.85 -5.27
N TYR A 240 -2.39 -14.59 -6.43
CA TYR A 240 -2.60 -13.38 -7.22
C TYR A 240 -2.81 -13.73 -8.71
N PRO A 241 -3.96 -14.32 -9.08
CA PRO A 241 -4.18 -14.86 -10.43
C PRO A 241 -4.06 -13.82 -11.54
N GLU A 242 -4.55 -12.60 -11.34
CA GLU A 242 -4.52 -11.54 -12.34
C GLU A 242 -3.09 -11.08 -12.71
N LEU A 243 -2.10 -11.37 -11.87
CA LEU A 243 -0.72 -11.01 -12.16
C LEU A 243 -0.08 -11.88 -13.23
N TYR A 244 -0.62 -13.07 -13.52
CA TYR A 244 -0.03 -13.97 -14.50
C TYR A 244 -0.04 -13.35 -15.90
N ASP A 245 -1.23 -13.03 -16.42
CA ASP A 245 -1.39 -12.46 -17.75
C ASP A 245 -0.74 -11.07 -17.84
N PHE A 246 -0.90 -10.24 -16.79
CA PHE A 246 -0.29 -8.92 -16.73
C PHE A 246 1.25 -8.97 -16.79
N MET A 247 1.90 -9.83 -16.01
CA MET A 247 3.36 -9.95 -16.02
C MET A 247 3.85 -10.55 -17.33
N LEU A 248 3.13 -11.53 -17.90
CA LEU A 248 3.45 -12.12 -19.20
C LEU A 248 3.41 -11.07 -20.31
N GLU A 249 2.37 -10.23 -20.33
CA GLU A 249 2.25 -9.10 -21.24
C GLU A 249 3.48 -8.19 -21.14
N LYS A 250 3.87 -7.77 -19.92
CA LYS A 250 5.04 -6.91 -19.71
C LYS A 250 6.36 -7.52 -20.19
N VAL A 251 6.53 -8.85 -20.06
CA VAL A 251 7.71 -9.56 -20.59
C VAL A 251 7.71 -9.55 -22.12
N ILE A 252 6.58 -9.86 -22.76
CA ILE A 252 6.44 -9.85 -24.23
C ILE A 252 6.65 -8.46 -24.80
N GLU A 253 6.10 -7.44 -24.15
CA GLU A 253 6.29 -6.04 -24.54
C GLU A 253 7.76 -5.63 -24.46
N GLY A 254 8.48 -6.09 -23.42
CA GLY A 254 9.89 -5.82 -23.21
C GLY A 254 10.83 -6.57 -24.14
N SER A 255 10.43 -7.72 -24.70
CA SER A 255 11.26 -8.53 -25.59
C SER A 255 11.22 -8.09 -27.05
N ARG A 256 10.30 -7.19 -27.44
CA ARG A 256 10.19 -6.68 -28.81
C ARG A 256 11.18 -5.52 -29.03
N GLU A 257 12.21 -5.76 -29.86
CA GLU A 257 13.41 -4.93 -30.11
C GLU A 257 13.19 -3.51 -30.70
N GLU A 258 11.97 -3.03 -30.91
CA GLU A 258 11.67 -1.71 -31.51
C GLU A 258 11.37 -0.60 -30.48
N ALA A 259 11.70 -0.78 -29.21
CA ALA A 259 11.56 0.26 -28.17
C ALA A 259 12.63 1.38 -28.23
N ARG A 260 13.06 1.78 -29.44
CA ARG A 260 14.20 2.68 -29.69
C ARG A 260 14.07 4.12 -29.20
N ASN A 261 12.99 4.52 -28.49
CA ASN A 261 12.90 5.87 -27.90
C ASN A 261 12.09 5.98 -26.60
N ARG A 262 11.53 4.89 -26.07
CA ARG A 262 10.96 4.84 -24.72
C ARG A 262 11.39 3.53 -24.08
N GLN A 263 12.44 3.58 -23.28
CA GLN A 263 12.81 2.47 -22.42
C GLN A 263 11.65 2.25 -21.44
N ARG A 264 10.78 1.28 -21.73
CA ARG A 264 9.70 0.88 -20.82
C ARG A 264 10.35 0.35 -19.55
N GLN A 265 10.16 1.06 -18.46
CA GLN A 265 10.83 0.79 -17.19
C GLN A 265 10.07 -0.27 -16.38
N SER A 266 8.83 -0.58 -16.76
CA SER A 266 7.98 -1.59 -16.11
C SER A 266 8.47 -3.05 -16.26
N LEU A 267 9.32 -3.35 -17.23
CA LEU A 267 9.94 -4.69 -17.33
C LEU A 267 10.84 -4.98 -16.10
N TYR A 268 11.56 -3.98 -15.62
CA TYR A 268 12.48 -4.12 -14.49
C TYR A 268 11.80 -4.65 -13.20
N PRO A 269 10.73 -4.04 -12.67
CA PRO A 269 10.05 -4.56 -11.48
C PRO A 269 9.44 -5.96 -11.70
N VAL A 270 9.00 -6.30 -12.93
CA VAL A 270 8.52 -7.65 -13.27
C VAL A 270 9.65 -8.67 -13.11
N LEU A 271 10.84 -8.39 -13.67
CA LEU A 271 12.01 -9.24 -13.52
C LEU A 271 12.45 -9.40 -12.06
N LEU A 272 12.32 -8.34 -11.24
CA LEU A 272 12.60 -8.42 -9.80
C LEU A 272 11.65 -9.37 -9.05
N ILE A 273 10.38 -9.44 -9.46
CA ILE A 273 9.45 -10.43 -8.90
C ILE A 273 9.84 -11.83 -9.37
N LEU A 274 10.07 -12.02 -10.68
CA LEU A 274 10.43 -13.32 -11.25
C LEU A 274 11.72 -13.88 -10.63
N ALA A 275 12.71 -13.04 -10.33
CA ALA A 275 13.94 -13.45 -9.64
C ALA A 275 13.70 -14.05 -8.24
N ARG A 276 12.54 -13.79 -7.62
CA ARG A 276 12.11 -14.34 -6.33
C ARG A 276 11.20 -15.55 -6.47
N LEU A 277 10.81 -15.91 -7.69
CA LEU A 277 10.03 -17.10 -7.98
C LEU A 277 10.95 -18.25 -8.40
N TYR A 278 10.61 -19.47 -7.99
CA TYR A 278 11.27 -20.69 -8.46
C TYR A 278 10.24 -21.71 -8.95
N PRO A 279 10.61 -22.60 -9.88
CA PRO A 279 9.70 -23.62 -10.39
C PRO A 279 9.26 -24.57 -9.27
N SER A 280 8.00 -25.00 -9.30
CA SER A 280 7.53 -26.01 -8.36
C SER A 280 8.04 -27.39 -8.76
N SER A 281 8.44 -28.23 -7.79
CA SER A 281 8.89 -29.61 -8.06
C SER A 281 7.81 -30.52 -8.69
N LEU A 282 6.56 -30.05 -8.74
CA LEU A 282 5.38 -30.73 -9.29
C LEU A 282 4.94 -30.19 -10.67
N GLU A 283 5.62 -29.19 -11.24
CA GLU A 283 5.26 -28.60 -12.54
C GLU A 283 5.30 -29.61 -13.72
N GLY A 284 6.08 -30.69 -13.57
CA GLY A 284 6.13 -31.79 -14.54
C GLY A 284 5.02 -32.84 -14.41
N VAL A 285 4.20 -32.82 -13.36
CA VAL A 285 3.15 -33.83 -13.11
C VAL A 285 1.75 -33.29 -13.41
N ALA A 286 1.57 -31.97 -13.32
CA ALA A 286 0.28 -31.30 -13.56
C ALA A 286 0.13 -30.71 -14.98
N THR A 287 1.09 -30.96 -15.87
CA THR A 287 0.98 -30.60 -17.29
C THR A 287 0.51 -31.81 -18.09
N ASN A 288 -0.80 -32.04 -18.11
CA ASN A 288 -1.46 -32.78 -19.21
C ASN A 288 -1.39 -32.03 -20.56
N LEU A 289 -0.37 -31.19 -20.77
CA LEU A 289 -0.03 -30.54 -22.03
C LEU A 289 1.06 -31.29 -22.81
N GLN A 290 1.53 -32.45 -22.30
CA GLN A 290 2.47 -33.34 -22.99
C GLN A 290 1.78 -34.52 -23.73
N ARG A 291 0.62 -34.29 -24.35
CA ARG A 291 0.05 -35.24 -25.32
C ARG A 291 -0.37 -34.54 -26.61
N SER A 292 0.61 -34.02 -27.34
CA SER A 292 0.46 -33.73 -28.77
C SER A 292 1.79 -33.83 -29.55
N ALA A 293 2.82 -34.48 -29.00
CA ALA A 293 4.12 -34.61 -29.65
C ALA A 293 4.65 -36.06 -29.68
N GLU A 294 3.76 -37.06 -29.55
CA GLU A 294 4.12 -38.48 -29.76
C GLU A 294 3.59 -39.08 -31.07
N ASP A 295 2.80 -38.34 -31.86
CA ASP A 295 2.38 -38.76 -33.21
C ASP A 295 3.09 -37.94 -34.30
N ALA A 296 4.39 -38.16 -34.45
CA ALA A 296 5.10 -37.85 -35.70
C ALA A 296 6.20 -38.90 -35.93
N PRO A 297 6.22 -39.58 -37.09
CA PRO A 297 7.12 -40.70 -37.32
C PRO A 297 8.49 -40.19 -37.79
N GLY A 298 9.53 -40.45 -37.01
CA GLY A 298 10.91 -40.36 -37.49
C GLY A 298 11.87 -39.72 -36.49
N GLY A 299 12.79 -40.53 -35.96
CA GLY A 299 13.97 -40.01 -35.26
C GLY A 299 14.41 -40.81 -34.04
N ARG A 300 14.69 -42.11 -34.19
CA ARG A 300 15.57 -42.81 -33.23
C ARG A 300 16.99 -42.84 -33.79
N GLN A 301 17.86 -42.00 -33.27
CA GLN A 301 19.28 -42.34 -33.15
C GLN A 301 19.72 -42.05 -31.71
N ALA A 302 19.96 -43.14 -30.99
CA ALA A 302 20.52 -43.12 -29.65
C ALA A 302 22.00 -42.75 -29.72
N MET A 303 22.42 -41.74 -28.96
CA MET A 303 23.82 -41.40 -28.79
C MET A 303 24.42 -42.31 -27.71
N VAL A 304 25.35 -43.17 -28.12
CA VAL A 304 26.15 -44.06 -27.26
C VAL A 304 27.24 -43.21 -26.56
N PRO A 305 27.53 -43.42 -25.26
CA PRO A 305 28.61 -42.71 -24.59
C PRO A 305 29.97 -43.34 -24.94
N LEU A 306 30.90 -42.54 -25.46
CA LEU A 306 32.29 -42.92 -25.68
C LEU A 306 33.06 -42.91 -24.35
N ILE A 307 33.44 -44.10 -23.90
CA ILE A 307 34.47 -44.33 -22.90
C ILE A 307 35.79 -44.50 -23.67
N SER A 308 36.78 -43.66 -23.41
CA SER A 308 38.16 -43.85 -23.88
C SER A 308 38.93 -44.76 -22.92
N PRO A 309 39.76 -45.70 -23.41
CA PRO A 309 40.90 -46.20 -22.66
C PRO A 309 42.22 -45.64 -23.23
N ASP A 310 43.16 -45.42 -22.32
CA ASP A 310 44.50 -44.90 -22.55
C ASP A 310 45.33 -45.67 -23.59
N MET A 311 46.11 -44.93 -24.39
CA MET A 311 47.54 -45.20 -24.64
C MET A 311 48.25 -43.94 -25.15
#